data_AF-A0A1W9P6J3-F1
#
_entry.id   AF-A0A1W9P6J3-F1
#
_cell.length_a   1.000
_cell.length_b   1.000
_cell.length_c   1.000
_cell.angle_alpha   90.00
_cell.angle_beta   90.00
_cell.angle_gamma   90.00
#
_symmetry.space_group_name_H-M   'P 1'
#
loop_
_entity.id
_entity.type
_entity.pdbx_description
1 polymer ?
#
loop_
_entity_poly.entity_id
_entity_poly.type
_entity_poly.pdbx_seq_one_letter_code
_entity_poly.pdbx_strand_id
1 'polypeptide(L)'
;MQQNSNGVFTEFRANLALIEAQNAFLVWKKRFTQLEEEVKTLEITNEENCQKAAELLATIAKYEKRINEECEKRIAIPKTFIKKVKARANEVVKPLTNSKKIVKLKLKDYKTRLEMERREMEKKAEEERKRLQKQLDKEAKEKGIEPVKLPEVTMPKEKLKVTTEDGTVYERKRWTFRVINIKEVPPEFKIEKVDDKKVNAAIRAGVREIAGLEIYQEVEIATRRI
;
A
#
# COMPACT_ATOMS: atom_id res chain seq x y z
N MET A 1 -14.45 -5.31 37.14
CA MET A 1 -14.18 -6.77 36.98
C MET A 1 -15.40 -7.50 36.41
N GLN A 2 -15.86 -7.19 35.18
CA GLN A 2 -17.00 -7.88 34.54
C GLN A 2 -16.86 -7.92 33.00
N GLN A 3 -15.72 -8.38 32.47
CA GLN A 3 -15.57 -8.60 31.01
C GLN A 3 -15.13 -10.01 30.61
N ASN A 4 -14.72 -10.87 31.56
CA ASN A 4 -14.21 -12.20 31.22
C ASN A 4 -15.29 -13.28 31.03
N SER A 5 -16.54 -13.05 31.43
CA SER A 5 -17.60 -14.08 31.30
C SER A 5 -18.13 -14.24 29.87
N ASN A 6 -18.09 -13.19 29.05
CA ASN A 6 -18.58 -13.24 27.67
C ASN A 6 -17.59 -13.94 26.71
N GLY A 7 -16.28 -13.95 27.03
CA GLY A 7 -15.25 -14.63 26.23
C GLY A 7 -15.33 -16.15 26.35
N VAL A 8 -15.48 -16.65 27.58
CA VAL A 8 -15.51 -18.11 27.85
C VAL A 8 -16.71 -18.79 27.18
N PHE A 9 -17.87 -18.13 27.14
CA PHE A 9 -19.07 -18.68 26.49
C PHE A 9 -18.99 -18.66 24.95
N THR A 10 -18.23 -17.73 24.38
CA THR A 10 -18.02 -17.65 22.92
C THR A 10 -16.95 -18.64 22.45
N GLU A 11 -15.90 -18.85 23.24
CA GLU A 11 -14.92 -19.92 23.01
C GLU A 11 -15.54 -21.31 23.11
N PHE A 12 -16.41 -21.57 24.09
CA PHE A 12 -17.11 -22.84 24.22
C PHE A 12 -17.99 -23.15 23.00
N ARG A 13 -18.74 -22.16 22.49
CA ARG A 13 -19.56 -22.33 21.28
C ARG A 13 -18.72 -22.51 20.01
N ALA A 14 -17.60 -21.81 19.89
CA ALA A 14 -16.67 -21.98 18.78
C ALA A 14 -16.02 -23.38 18.80
N ASN A 15 -15.63 -23.86 19.98
CA ASN A 15 -15.06 -25.19 20.16
C ASN A 15 -16.10 -26.29 19.90
N LEU A 16 -17.36 -26.11 20.32
CA LEU A 16 -18.44 -27.03 20.00
C LEU A 16 -18.69 -27.09 18.48
N ALA A 17 -18.76 -25.94 17.81
CA ALA A 17 -18.92 -25.87 16.36
C ALA A 17 -17.72 -26.50 15.60
N LEU A 18 -16.52 -26.38 16.15
CA LEU A 18 -15.32 -27.04 15.63
C LEU A 18 -15.41 -28.57 15.77
N ILE A 19 -15.85 -29.07 16.92
CA ILE A 19 -16.06 -30.50 17.16
C ILE A 19 -17.16 -31.06 16.24
N GLU A 20 -18.26 -30.34 16.06
CA GLU A 20 -19.32 -30.70 15.12
C GLU A 20 -18.82 -30.74 13.66
N ALA A 21 -17.97 -29.78 13.27
CA ALA A 21 -17.35 -29.79 11.95
C ALA A 21 -16.38 -30.97 11.79
N GLN A 22 -15.53 -31.23 12.80
CA GLN A 22 -14.61 -32.37 12.80
C GLN A 22 -15.35 -33.70 12.67
N ASN A 23 -16.43 -33.89 13.42
CA ASN A 23 -17.27 -35.09 13.35
C ASN A 23 -17.93 -35.24 11.98
N ALA A 24 -18.39 -34.14 11.38
CA ALA A 24 -18.97 -34.15 10.05
C ALA A 24 -17.94 -34.58 8.98
N PHE A 25 -16.68 -34.15 9.08
CA PHE A 25 -15.62 -34.56 8.13
C PHE A 25 -15.04 -35.95 8.42
N LEU A 26 -15.15 -36.44 9.66
CA LEU A 26 -14.68 -37.77 10.07
C LEU A 26 -15.39 -38.89 9.32
N VAL A 27 -16.68 -38.69 9.02
CA VAL A 27 -17.49 -39.62 8.20
C VAL A 27 -16.91 -39.80 6.79
N TRP A 28 -16.31 -38.74 6.24
CA TRP A 28 -15.75 -38.73 4.89
C TRP A 28 -14.34 -39.28 4.87
N LYS A 29 -13.58 -39.07 5.96
CA LYS A 29 -12.22 -39.58 6.12
C LYS A 29 -12.12 -41.09 5.84
N LYS A 30 -13.05 -41.90 6.39
CA LYS A 30 -13.07 -43.35 6.16
C LYS A 30 -13.35 -43.71 4.69
N ARG A 31 -14.20 -42.94 4.01
CA ARG A 31 -14.50 -43.16 2.58
C ARG A 31 -13.32 -42.75 1.69
N PHE A 32 -12.57 -41.72 2.08
CA PHE A 32 -11.38 -41.29 1.33
C PHE A 32 -10.20 -42.23 1.50
N THR A 33 -9.99 -42.82 2.68
CA THR A 33 -8.94 -43.83 2.84
C THR A 33 -9.20 -45.06 1.98
N GLN A 34 -10.47 -45.49 1.87
CA GLN A 34 -10.86 -46.58 0.96
C GLN A 34 -10.64 -46.20 -0.51
N LEU A 35 -11.03 -45.00 -0.89
CA LEU A 35 -10.88 -44.53 -2.27
C LEU A 35 -9.40 -44.32 -2.64
N GLU A 36 -8.56 -43.93 -1.68
CA GLU A 36 -7.11 -43.83 -1.85
C GLU A 36 -6.47 -45.22 -2.05
N GLU A 37 -6.92 -46.24 -1.32
CA GLU A 37 -6.50 -47.64 -1.51
C GLU A 37 -6.95 -48.19 -2.88
N GLU A 38 -8.20 -47.91 -3.29
CA GLU A 38 -8.73 -48.26 -4.62
C GLU A 38 -7.92 -47.62 -5.74
N VAL A 39 -7.53 -46.34 -5.60
CA VAL A 39 -6.67 -45.65 -6.58
C VAL A 39 -5.25 -46.21 -6.59
N LYS A 40 -4.67 -46.55 -5.44
CA LYS A 40 -3.30 -47.12 -5.36
C LYS A 40 -3.19 -48.51 -5.96
N THR A 41 -4.26 -49.29 -5.91
CA THR A 41 -4.32 -50.66 -6.45
C THR A 41 -4.73 -50.71 -7.92
N LEU A 42 -5.15 -49.58 -8.49
CA LEU A 42 -5.60 -49.49 -9.88
C LEU A 42 -4.42 -49.40 -10.85
N GLU A 43 -4.18 -50.48 -11.60
CA GLU A 43 -3.27 -50.47 -12.75
C GLU A 43 -4.05 -50.33 -14.07
N ILE A 44 -3.75 -49.28 -14.84
CA ILE A 44 -4.44 -49.00 -16.11
C ILE A 44 -3.67 -49.67 -17.25
N THR A 45 -4.04 -50.91 -17.54
CA THR A 45 -3.47 -51.71 -18.63
C THR A 45 -4.45 -52.00 -19.76
N ASN A 46 -5.77 -51.94 -19.47
CA ASN A 46 -6.85 -52.25 -20.41
C ASN A 46 -7.89 -51.11 -20.50
N GLU A 47 -8.68 -51.10 -21.57
CA GLU A 47 -9.75 -50.11 -21.80
C GLU A 47 -10.82 -50.13 -20.68
N GLU A 48 -11.13 -51.31 -20.13
CA GLU A 48 -12.01 -51.44 -18.95
C GLU A 48 -11.44 -50.79 -17.68
N ASN A 49 -10.12 -50.84 -17.49
CA ASN A 49 -9.46 -50.18 -16.35
C ASN A 49 -9.40 -48.66 -16.55
N CYS A 50 -9.31 -48.21 -17.81
CA CYS A 50 -9.42 -46.80 -18.16
C CYS A 50 -10.81 -46.24 -17.83
N GLN A 51 -11.88 -47.00 -18.10
CA GLN A 51 -13.25 -46.59 -17.75
C GLN A 51 -13.45 -46.52 -16.23
N LYS A 52 -12.98 -47.52 -15.48
CA LYS A 52 -13.00 -47.50 -14.00
C LYS A 52 -12.20 -46.33 -13.43
N ALA A 53 -11.04 -46.00 -14.02
CA ALA A 53 -10.25 -44.83 -13.62
C ALA A 53 -11.01 -43.52 -13.84
N ALA A 54 -11.70 -43.38 -14.97
CA ALA A 54 -12.51 -42.20 -15.28
C ALA A 54 -13.71 -42.05 -14.33
N GLU A 55 -14.37 -43.16 -13.97
CA GLU A 55 -15.45 -43.17 -12.98
C GLU A 55 -14.94 -42.79 -11.58
N LEU A 56 -13.79 -43.34 -11.16
CA LEU A 56 -13.14 -42.97 -9.91
C LEU A 56 -12.78 -41.48 -9.89
N LEU A 57 -12.20 -40.94 -10.97
CA LEU A 57 -11.91 -39.51 -11.09
C LEU A 57 -13.18 -38.66 -10.95
N ALA A 58 -14.27 -39.06 -11.61
CA ALA A 58 -15.55 -38.36 -11.51
C ALA A 58 -16.14 -38.40 -10.09
N THR A 59 -15.97 -39.51 -9.37
CA THR A 59 -16.40 -39.60 -7.96
C THR A 59 -15.55 -38.73 -7.03
N ILE A 60 -14.22 -38.69 -7.21
CA ILE A 60 -13.30 -37.80 -6.48
C ILE A 60 -13.76 -36.34 -6.63
N ALA A 61 -13.94 -35.88 -7.87
CA ALA A 61 -14.36 -34.50 -8.15
C ALA A 61 -15.72 -34.17 -7.51
N LYS A 62 -16.67 -35.13 -7.48
CA LYS A 62 -17.96 -34.97 -6.77
C LYS A 62 -17.76 -34.82 -5.27
N TYR A 63 -16.89 -35.62 -4.65
CA TYR A 63 -16.61 -35.54 -3.22
C TYR A 63 -15.92 -34.22 -2.85
N GLU A 64 -14.93 -33.77 -3.64
CA GLU A 64 -14.28 -32.47 -3.45
C GLU A 64 -15.28 -31.32 -3.47
N LYS A 65 -16.20 -31.31 -4.46
CA LYS A 65 -17.25 -30.30 -4.55
C LYS A 65 -18.14 -30.29 -3.31
N ARG A 66 -18.58 -31.46 -2.84
CA ARG A 66 -19.45 -31.57 -1.65
C ARG A 66 -18.75 -31.11 -0.36
N ILE A 67 -17.46 -31.43 -0.19
CA ILE A 67 -16.68 -30.93 0.95
C ILE A 67 -16.62 -29.41 0.92
N ASN A 68 -16.33 -28.82 -0.25
CA ASN A 68 -16.25 -27.37 -0.40
C ASN A 68 -17.60 -26.69 -0.10
N GLU A 69 -18.72 -27.28 -0.53
CA GLU A 69 -20.06 -26.80 -0.19
C GLU A 69 -20.35 -26.87 1.31
N GLU A 70 -19.99 -27.98 1.98
CA GLU A 70 -20.15 -28.14 3.44
C GLU A 70 -19.25 -27.18 4.24
N CYS A 71 -18.02 -26.97 3.78
CA CYS A 71 -17.14 -25.92 4.30
C CYS A 71 -17.79 -24.55 4.16
N GLU A 72 -18.28 -24.19 2.97
CA GLU A 72 -18.86 -22.86 2.75
C GLU A 72 -20.11 -22.63 3.61
N LYS A 73 -20.99 -23.64 3.75
CA LYS A 73 -22.17 -23.56 4.64
C LYS A 73 -21.77 -23.24 6.09
N ARG A 74 -20.75 -23.92 6.61
CA ARG A 74 -20.29 -23.76 8.00
C ARG A 74 -19.57 -22.44 8.23
N ILE A 75 -18.84 -21.93 7.23
CA ILE A 75 -18.05 -20.70 7.34
C ILE A 75 -18.85 -19.45 6.91
N ALA A 76 -19.98 -19.59 6.21
CA ALA A 76 -20.80 -18.48 5.73
C ALA A 76 -21.27 -17.55 6.87
N ILE A 77 -21.82 -18.11 7.95
CA ILE A 77 -22.30 -17.33 9.09
C ILE A 77 -21.14 -16.58 9.77
N PRO A 78 -20.02 -17.23 10.17
CA PRO A 78 -18.83 -16.53 10.67
C PRO A 78 -18.29 -15.45 9.72
N LYS A 79 -18.22 -15.72 8.40
CA LYS A 79 -17.77 -14.74 7.40
C LYS A 79 -18.65 -13.49 7.41
N THR A 80 -19.98 -13.65 7.44
CA THR A 80 -20.90 -12.52 7.48
C THR A 80 -20.80 -11.74 8.80
N PHE A 81 -20.61 -12.44 9.92
CA PHE A 81 -20.36 -11.80 11.22
C PHE A 81 -19.06 -10.97 11.20
N ILE A 82 -17.94 -11.54 10.74
CA ILE A 82 -16.66 -10.83 10.60
C ILE A 82 -16.83 -9.58 9.71
N LYS A 83 -17.56 -9.69 8.59
CA LYS A 83 -17.85 -8.55 7.72
C LYS A 83 -18.62 -7.45 8.47
N LYS A 84 -19.66 -7.80 9.23
CA LYS A 84 -20.46 -6.84 10.02
C LYS A 84 -19.63 -6.18 11.12
N VAL A 85 -18.83 -6.95 11.86
CA VAL A 85 -17.93 -6.42 12.90
C VAL A 85 -16.92 -5.45 12.30
N LYS A 86 -16.28 -5.81 11.18
CA LYS A 86 -15.35 -4.92 10.47
C LYS A 86 -16.05 -3.65 9.97
N ALA A 87 -17.26 -3.76 9.44
CA ALA A 87 -18.03 -2.59 9.02
C ALA A 87 -18.29 -1.63 10.20
N ARG A 88 -18.72 -2.15 11.34
CA ARG A 88 -18.95 -1.34 12.55
C ARG A 88 -17.66 -0.73 13.10
N ALA A 89 -16.58 -1.51 13.14
CA ALA A 89 -15.26 -0.99 13.54
C ALA A 89 -14.80 0.14 12.60
N ASN A 90 -15.03 0.00 11.29
CA ASN A 90 -14.70 1.04 10.32
C ASN A 90 -15.55 2.30 10.51
N GLU A 91 -16.81 2.21 10.91
CA GLU A 91 -17.63 3.38 11.25
C GLU A 91 -17.03 4.17 12.42
N VAL A 92 -16.56 3.48 13.46
CA VAL A 92 -15.92 4.11 14.62
C VAL A 92 -14.54 4.70 14.26
N VAL A 93 -13.79 4.01 13.40
CA VAL A 93 -12.45 4.45 12.96
C VAL A 93 -12.53 5.55 11.89
N LYS A 94 -13.66 5.70 11.18
CA LYS A 94 -13.82 6.68 10.08
C LYS A 94 -13.57 8.13 10.54
N PRO A 95 -14.16 8.64 11.64
CA PRO A 95 -13.82 9.96 12.18
C PRO A 95 -12.33 10.12 12.46
N LEU A 96 -11.70 9.12 13.07
CA LEU A 96 -10.26 9.15 13.37
C LEU A 96 -9.41 9.20 12.08
N THR A 97 -9.80 8.45 11.04
CA THR A 97 -9.11 8.51 9.74
C THR A 97 -9.27 9.87 9.07
N ASN A 98 -10.44 10.50 9.20
CA ASN A 98 -10.70 11.84 8.68
C ASN A 98 -9.89 12.89 9.44
N SER A 99 -9.87 12.85 10.77
CA SER A 99 -9.04 13.72 11.60
C SER A 99 -7.57 13.58 11.26
N LYS A 100 -7.08 12.35 11.07
CA LYS A 100 -5.70 12.10 10.64
C LYS A 100 -5.40 12.74 9.28
N LYS A 101 -6.31 12.65 8.30
CA LYS A 101 -6.16 13.32 6.99
C LYS A 101 -6.12 14.84 7.13
N ILE A 102 -7.01 15.42 7.94
CA ILE A 102 -7.08 16.87 8.17
C ILE A 102 -5.78 17.37 8.82
N VAL A 103 -5.27 16.69 9.84
CA VAL A 103 -4.01 17.06 10.49
C VAL A 103 -2.83 16.96 9.52
N LYS A 104 -2.76 15.89 8.71
CA LYS A 104 -1.75 15.77 7.65
C LYS A 104 -1.81 16.92 6.64
N LEU A 105 -3.02 17.32 6.22
CA LEU A 105 -3.21 18.43 5.29
C LEU A 105 -2.73 19.75 5.90
N LYS A 106 -3.15 20.07 7.12
CA LYS A 106 -2.71 21.29 7.83
C LYS A 106 -1.19 21.36 7.99
N LEU A 107 -0.55 20.24 8.32
CA LEU A 107 0.91 20.19 8.43
C LEU A 107 1.59 20.36 7.06
N LYS A 108 1.02 19.82 5.98
CA LYS A 108 1.50 20.04 4.61
C LYS A 108 1.35 21.52 4.19
N ASP A 109 0.22 22.14 4.51
CA ASP A 109 -0.04 23.55 4.19
C ASP A 109 0.92 24.48 4.95
N TYR A 110 1.13 24.22 6.25
CA TYR A 110 2.11 24.94 7.06
C TYR A 110 3.51 24.85 6.45
N LYS A 111 3.93 23.66 6.01
CA LYS A 111 5.21 23.44 5.34
C LYS A 111 5.33 24.16 4.01
N THR A 112 4.25 24.15 3.23
CA THR A 112 4.21 24.86 1.95
C THR A 112 4.36 26.36 2.17
N ARG A 113 3.70 26.92 3.20
CA ARG A 113 3.84 28.34 3.57
C ARG A 113 5.27 28.67 4.01
N LEU A 114 5.86 27.88 4.91
CA LEU A 114 7.25 28.08 5.33
C LEU A 114 8.23 28.04 4.15
N GLU A 115 8.04 27.11 3.21
CA GLU A 115 8.89 27.02 2.03
C GLU A 115 8.69 28.20 1.07
N MET A 116 7.48 28.74 0.95
CA MET A 116 7.19 29.95 0.18
C MET A 116 7.87 31.18 0.79
N GLU A 117 7.74 31.38 2.10
CA GLU A 117 8.41 32.46 2.82
C GLU A 117 9.94 32.38 2.67
N ARG A 118 10.50 31.17 2.79
CA ARG A 118 11.93 30.91 2.56
C ARG A 118 12.35 31.30 1.15
N ARG A 119 11.57 30.93 0.13
CA ARG A 119 11.85 31.28 -1.28
C ARG A 119 11.75 32.77 -1.55
N GLU A 120 10.82 33.47 -0.92
CA GLU A 120 10.71 34.93 -1.04
C GLU A 120 11.92 35.64 -0.41
N MET A 121 12.38 35.16 0.75
CA MET A 121 13.59 35.67 1.38
C MET A 121 14.84 35.38 0.55
N GLU A 122 14.98 34.18 0.00
CA GLU A 122 16.07 33.82 -0.94
C GLU A 122 16.05 34.72 -2.18
N LYS A 123 14.88 34.97 -2.78
CA LYS A 123 14.75 35.86 -3.95
C LYS A 123 15.13 37.30 -3.62
N LYS A 124 14.67 37.85 -2.50
CA LYS A 124 15.02 39.22 -2.06
C LYS A 124 16.53 39.34 -1.83
N ALA A 125 17.13 38.37 -1.15
CA ALA A 125 18.58 38.34 -0.91
C ALA A 125 19.37 38.20 -2.23
N GLU A 126 18.88 37.42 -3.19
CA GLU A 126 19.51 37.32 -4.52
C GLU A 126 19.38 38.60 -5.34
N GLU A 127 18.22 39.28 -5.29
CA GLU A 127 18.02 40.57 -5.95
C GLU A 127 18.92 41.65 -5.36
N GLU A 128 19.03 41.74 -4.03
CA GLU A 128 19.96 42.64 -3.35
C GLU A 128 21.42 42.32 -3.68
N ARG A 129 21.80 41.03 -3.68
CA ARG A 129 23.14 40.59 -4.11
C ARG A 129 23.42 41.00 -5.54
N LYS A 130 22.49 40.81 -6.48
CA LYS A 130 22.65 41.22 -7.88
C LYS A 130 22.78 42.73 -8.02
N ARG A 131 22.06 43.52 -7.20
CA ARG A 131 22.20 44.99 -7.18
C ARG A 131 23.59 45.42 -6.67
N LEU A 132 24.03 44.85 -5.55
CA LEU A 132 25.36 45.11 -4.97
C LEU A 132 26.49 44.67 -5.90
N GLN A 133 26.40 43.48 -6.49
CA GLN A 133 27.37 42.99 -7.46
C GLN A 133 27.46 43.93 -8.67
N LYS A 134 26.33 44.39 -9.21
CA LYS A 134 26.33 45.37 -10.32
C LYS A 134 26.97 46.71 -9.95
N GLN A 135 26.88 47.15 -8.69
CA GLN A 135 27.55 48.37 -8.22
C GLN A 135 29.06 48.14 -8.10
N LEU A 136 29.47 47.04 -7.47
CA LEU A 136 30.88 46.65 -7.34
C LEU A 136 31.53 46.42 -8.71
N ASP A 137 30.84 45.80 -9.66
CA ASP A 137 31.34 45.58 -11.02
C ASP A 137 31.53 46.90 -11.78
N LYS A 138 30.72 47.93 -11.51
CA LYS A 138 30.89 49.28 -12.09
C LYS A 138 32.10 49.99 -11.47
N GLU A 139 32.22 49.97 -10.14
CA GLU A 139 33.36 50.58 -9.44
C GLU A 139 34.69 49.88 -9.78
N ALA A 140 34.67 48.56 -9.93
CA ALA A 140 35.83 47.75 -10.32
C ALA A 140 36.26 48.05 -11.78
N LYS A 141 35.30 48.26 -12.69
CA LYS A 141 35.59 48.71 -14.06
C LYS A 141 36.18 50.10 -14.11
N GLU A 142 35.69 51.03 -13.30
CA GLU A 142 36.23 52.39 -13.22
C GLU A 142 37.64 52.43 -12.62
N LYS A 143 37.96 51.50 -11.70
CA LYS A 143 39.27 51.41 -11.03
C LYS A 143 40.24 50.41 -11.65
N GLY A 144 39.82 49.64 -12.66
CA GLY A 144 40.67 48.65 -13.35
C GLY A 144 41.06 47.42 -12.53
N ILE A 145 40.25 47.03 -11.55
CA ILE A 145 40.52 45.90 -10.62
C ILE A 145 39.53 44.75 -10.91
N GLU A 146 39.91 43.50 -10.65
CA GLU A 146 39.02 42.35 -10.84
C GLU A 146 37.82 42.37 -9.88
N PRO A 147 36.59 42.07 -10.36
CA PRO A 147 35.39 42.15 -9.54
C PRO A 147 35.31 41.02 -8.50
N VAL A 148 35.10 41.40 -7.23
CA VAL A 148 34.86 40.48 -6.11
C VAL A 148 33.47 39.88 -6.23
N LYS A 149 33.35 38.55 -6.35
CA LYS A 149 32.07 37.83 -6.38
C LYS A 149 31.56 37.61 -4.96
N LEU A 150 30.36 38.10 -4.66
CA LEU A 150 29.69 37.81 -3.39
C LEU A 150 29.27 36.33 -3.30
N PRO A 151 29.47 35.65 -2.15
CA PRO A 151 29.05 34.26 -1.94
C PRO A 151 27.52 34.12 -1.95
N GLU A 152 27.02 32.97 -2.40
CA GLU A 152 25.59 32.66 -2.40
C GLU A 152 25.07 32.42 -0.97
N VAL A 153 24.01 33.13 -0.58
CA VAL A 153 23.30 32.91 0.68
C VAL A 153 22.33 31.74 0.49
N THR A 154 22.71 30.55 0.93
CA THR A 154 21.80 29.39 0.94
C THR A 154 21.19 29.21 2.32
N MET A 155 19.87 29.45 2.48
CA MET A 155 19.18 29.20 3.74
C MET A 155 19.03 27.69 4.00
N PRO A 156 19.46 27.16 5.16
CA PRO A 156 19.34 25.74 5.45
C PRO A 156 17.88 25.27 5.48
N LYS A 157 17.60 24.13 4.84
CA LYS A 157 16.26 23.52 4.78
C LYS A 157 15.98 22.73 6.06
N GLU A 158 15.18 23.29 6.96
CA GLU A 158 14.76 22.58 8.17
C GLU A 158 13.75 21.47 7.87
N LYS A 159 14.13 20.22 8.14
CA LYS A 159 13.27 19.04 8.05
C LYS A 159 12.47 18.90 9.34
N LEU A 160 11.15 18.75 9.29
CA LEU A 160 10.38 18.35 10.47
C LEU A 160 10.66 16.88 10.78
N LYS A 161 11.46 16.65 11.81
CA LYS A 161 11.49 15.37 12.53
C LYS A 161 11.03 15.65 13.95
N VAL A 162 9.73 15.44 14.20
CA VAL A 162 9.16 15.58 15.54
C VAL A 162 9.01 14.17 16.10
N THR A 163 9.71 13.88 17.18
CA THR A 163 9.62 12.61 17.91
C THR A 163 8.80 12.86 19.16
N THR A 164 7.68 12.16 19.29
CA THR A 164 6.78 12.20 20.44
C THR A 164 6.71 10.82 21.07
N GLU A 165 6.25 10.73 22.33
CA GLU A 165 6.13 9.46 23.08
C GLU A 165 5.27 8.41 22.32
N ASP A 166 4.21 8.85 21.64
CA ASP A 166 3.30 7.97 20.89
C ASP A 166 3.74 7.67 19.44
N GLY A 167 4.88 8.22 18.99
CA GLY A 167 5.41 7.95 17.65
C GLY A 167 6.26 9.07 17.04
N THR A 168 6.91 8.75 15.92
CA THR A 168 7.72 9.71 15.17
C THR A 168 6.98 10.20 13.94
N VAL A 169 6.86 11.53 13.80
CA VAL A 169 6.40 12.19 12.59
C VAL A 169 7.62 12.64 11.80
N TYR A 170 7.75 12.13 10.57
CA TYR A 170 8.86 12.49 9.69
C TYR A 170 8.36 12.78 8.28
N GLU A 171 9.09 13.67 7.60
CA GLU A 171 8.89 13.94 6.18
C GLU A 171 9.47 12.79 5.34
N ARG A 172 8.64 12.18 4.49
CA ARG A 172 9.07 11.22 3.48
C ARG A 172 8.85 11.81 2.10
N LYS A 173 9.87 11.77 1.26
CA LYS A 173 9.73 12.07 -0.17
C LYS A 173 9.17 10.84 -0.88
N ARG A 174 8.02 10.99 -1.52
CA ARG A 174 7.41 9.98 -2.38
C ARG A 174 7.51 10.46 -3.82
N TRP A 175 8.13 9.65 -4.67
CA TRP A 175 8.08 9.88 -6.10
C TRP A 175 6.66 9.64 -6.59
N THR A 176 6.12 10.64 -7.29
CA THR A 176 4.82 10.59 -7.96
C THR A 176 5.00 11.17 -9.37
N PHE A 177 4.01 11.00 -10.23
CA PHE A 177 4.08 11.48 -11.60
C PHE A 177 2.81 12.24 -11.98
N ARG A 178 2.96 13.22 -12.88
CA ARG A 178 1.86 13.92 -13.55
C ARG A 178 1.97 13.66 -15.04
N VAL A 179 0.84 13.30 -15.66
CA VAL A 179 0.77 13.12 -17.11
C VAL A 179 0.72 14.50 -17.76
N ILE A 180 1.76 14.87 -18.51
CA ILE A 180 1.77 16.09 -19.32
C ILE A 180 1.21 15.78 -20.70
N ASN A 181 1.66 14.69 -21.33
CA ASN A 181 1.29 14.36 -22.70
C ASN A 181 1.06 12.86 -22.86
N ILE A 182 -0.20 12.47 -23.01
CA ILE A 182 -0.60 11.07 -23.19
C ILE A 182 -0.01 10.49 -24.48
N LYS A 183 0.28 11.31 -25.50
CA LYS A 183 0.75 10.81 -26.82
C LYS A 183 2.21 10.37 -26.83
N GLU A 184 3.05 10.89 -25.95
CA GLU A 184 4.49 10.54 -25.89
C GLU A 184 4.80 9.37 -24.96
N VAL A 185 3.83 8.94 -24.15
CA VAL A 185 4.02 7.81 -23.25
C VAL A 185 4.34 6.54 -24.05
N PRO A 186 5.43 5.81 -23.74
CA PRO A 186 5.77 4.58 -24.44
C PRO A 186 4.61 3.57 -24.44
N PRO A 187 4.42 2.77 -25.51
CA PRO A 187 3.33 1.80 -25.63
C PRO A 187 3.26 0.81 -24.46
N GLU A 188 4.40 0.53 -23.81
CA GLU A 188 4.50 -0.35 -22.65
C GLU A 188 3.68 0.13 -21.43
N PHE A 189 3.40 1.43 -21.34
CA PHE A 189 2.60 2.08 -20.29
C PHE A 189 1.22 2.55 -20.78
N LYS A 190 0.90 2.34 -22.07
CA LYS A 190 -0.41 2.64 -22.70
C LYS A 190 -1.14 1.35 -23.00
N ILE A 191 -2.09 0.95 -22.15
CA ILE A 191 -3.00 -0.14 -22.52
C ILE A 191 -4.39 0.40 -22.90
N GLU A 192 -4.85 1.51 -22.30
CA GLU A 192 -6.03 2.28 -22.75
C GLU A 192 -6.11 3.65 -22.03
N LYS A 193 -5.59 3.71 -20.80
CA LYS A 193 -5.12 4.90 -20.08
C LYS A 193 -3.75 4.57 -19.47
N VAL A 194 -3.00 5.58 -19.03
CA VAL A 194 -1.71 5.39 -18.34
C VAL A 194 -1.91 4.45 -17.16
N ASP A 195 -1.20 3.32 -17.14
CA ASP A 195 -1.29 2.36 -16.04
C ASP A 195 -0.46 2.86 -14.85
N ASP A 196 -1.13 3.44 -13.86
CA ASP A 196 -0.52 3.94 -12.64
C ASP A 196 0.34 2.89 -11.94
N LYS A 197 0.00 1.60 -12.03
CA LYS A 197 0.76 0.53 -11.35
C LYS A 197 2.10 0.29 -12.04
N LYS A 198 2.12 0.25 -13.37
CA LYS A 198 3.36 0.06 -14.14
C LYS A 198 4.27 1.27 -14.04
N VAL A 199 3.72 2.48 -14.09
CA VAL A 199 4.52 3.70 -13.93
C VAL A 199 5.11 3.77 -12.52
N ASN A 200 4.32 3.48 -11.48
CA ASN A 200 4.85 3.42 -10.10
C ASN A 200 5.89 2.30 -9.92
N ALA A 201 5.75 1.17 -10.63
CA ALA A 201 6.74 0.10 -10.63
C ALA A 201 8.04 0.54 -11.33
N ALA A 202 7.97 1.23 -12.46
CA ALA A 202 9.12 1.78 -13.18
C ALA A 202 9.85 2.86 -12.36
N ILE A 203 9.10 3.75 -11.69
CA ILE A 203 9.65 4.75 -10.77
C ILE A 203 10.37 4.07 -9.59
N ARG A 204 9.82 2.96 -9.07
CA ARG A 204 10.51 2.16 -8.04
C ARG A 204 11.74 1.44 -8.57
N ALA A 205 11.72 1.01 -9.83
CA ALA A 205 12.85 0.39 -10.51
C ALA A 205 13.97 1.39 -10.88
N GLY A 206 13.73 2.69 -10.68
CA GLY A 206 14.73 3.75 -10.87
C GLY A 206 14.58 4.55 -12.16
N VAL A 207 13.54 4.31 -12.96
CA VAL A 207 13.23 5.12 -14.15
C VAL A 207 12.65 6.46 -13.70
N ARG A 208 13.41 7.54 -13.90
CA ARG A 208 13.08 8.89 -13.42
C ARG A 208 12.65 9.85 -14.53
N GLU A 209 12.78 9.43 -15.78
CA GLU A 209 12.33 10.17 -16.95
C GLU A 209 11.53 9.20 -17.82
N ILE A 210 10.24 9.50 -18.02
CA ILE A 210 9.37 8.78 -18.95
C ILE A 210 8.76 9.83 -19.85
N ALA A 211 8.92 9.69 -21.16
CA ALA A 211 8.35 10.62 -22.13
C ALA A 211 6.83 10.78 -21.89
N GLY A 212 6.35 12.02 -21.83
CA GLY A 212 4.95 12.35 -21.51
C GLY A 212 4.58 12.37 -20.01
N LEU A 213 5.48 11.99 -19.10
CA LEU A 213 5.25 12.02 -17.64
C LEU A 213 6.29 12.89 -16.91
N GLU A 214 5.80 13.83 -16.10
CA GLU A 214 6.64 14.58 -15.17
C GLU A 214 6.71 13.83 -13.85
N ILE A 215 7.87 13.25 -13.53
CA ILE A 215 8.12 12.55 -12.28
C ILE A 215 8.67 13.55 -11.27
N TYR A 216 7.94 13.79 -10.17
CA TYR A 216 8.32 14.72 -9.12
C TYR A 216 8.29 14.08 -7.74
N GLN A 217 9.05 14.64 -6.81
CA GLN A 217 9.06 14.23 -5.41
C GLN A 217 8.02 15.03 -4.63
N GLU A 218 6.93 14.38 -4.22
CA GLU A 218 6.00 14.98 -3.28
C GLU A 218 6.47 14.70 -1.84
N VAL A 219 6.48 15.74 -1.01
CA VAL A 219 6.76 15.60 0.43
C VAL A 219 5.48 15.15 1.12
N GLU A 220 5.48 13.92 1.60
CA GLU A 220 4.39 13.37 2.40
C GLU A 220 4.80 13.29 3.87
N ILE A 221 3.87 13.65 4.77
CA ILE A 221 4.08 13.50 6.21
C ILE A 221 3.70 12.08 6.61
N ALA A 222 4.73 11.32 7.02
CA ALA A 222 4.60 9.94 7.46
C ALA A 222 4.65 9.86 8.99
N THR A 223 3.88 8.94 9.54
CA THR A 223 3.85 8.64 10.98
C THR A 223 4.33 7.22 11.18
N ARG A 224 5.37 7.01 11.98
CA ARG A 224 5.81 5.69 12.46
C ARG A 224 5.33 5.51 13.90
N ARG A 225 4.62 4.41 14.17
CA ARG A 225 4.37 3.96 15.54
C ARG A 225 5.63 3.30 16.07
N ILE A 226 5.96 3.58 17.33
CA ILE A 226 7.00 2.86 18.08
C ILE A 226 6.46 1.49 18.46
#